data_AF-A0A556TXQ3-F1
#
_entry.id   AF-A0A556TXQ3-F1
#
_cell.length_a   1.000
_cell.length_b   1.000
_cell.length_c   1.000
_cell.angle_alpha   90.00
_cell.angle_beta   90.00
_cell.angle_gamma   90.00
#
_symmetry.space_group_name_H-M   'P 1'
#
loop_
_entity.id
_entity.type
_entity.pdbx_description
1 polymer ?
#
loop_
_entity_poly.entity_id
_entity_poly.type
_entity_poly.pdbx_seq_one_letter_code
_entity_poly.pdbx_strand_id
1 'polypeptide(L)'
;MKDRLEELRLQIKANHQHQDDHSFIQNEEDGPMSFIGHWPQAVLFETEPVLENFLDEAKRVRDNLEDLEAEVKKFSQQQRNLVVTLRRFSVMKKERSLTRDIQLQAESLRKKLDALSKQAKLTENELGPSAATTRIQHAQHDALFLRFQKVMHQYNDSLLGKQDKCKQFIIRQLEIAGREVSDEEVENMVEQGKWDVFNENILVDVKITRTQLSEIEQRHKELITLESNMKDLRELFLDVFMLVEEQGVQIDNIQANVEKTQDYVMVCNEKFKMAVRYRKKNPLRRLCCCCCPWA
;
A
#
# COMPACT_ATOMS: atom_id res chain seq x y z
N MET A 1 -3.66 -36.09 -17.09
CA MET A 1 -2.75 -35.24 -16.29
C MET A 1 -2.87 -35.71 -14.86
N LYS A 2 -1.79 -36.19 -14.26
CA LYS A 2 -1.82 -36.78 -12.91
C LYS A 2 -2.00 -35.67 -11.87
N ASP A 3 -2.92 -35.88 -10.93
CA ASP A 3 -3.29 -34.90 -9.91
C ASP A 3 -2.16 -34.78 -8.88
N ARG A 4 -1.40 -33.68 -8.94
CA ARG A 4 -0.25 -33.41 -8.07
C ARG A 4 -0.63 -33.28 -6.60
N LEU A 5 -1.91 -33.02 -6.30
CA LEU A 5 -2.39 -32.89 -4.93
C LEU A 5 -2.39 -34.23 -4.19
N GLU A 6 -2.62 -35.32 -4.91
CA GLU A 6 -2.68 -36.67 -4.36
C GLU A 6 -1.27 -37.22 -4.06
N GLU A 7 -0.31 -36.86 -4.91
CA GLU A 7 1.12 -37.19 -4.74
C GLU A 7 1.71 -36.49 -3.51
N LEU A 8 1.36 -35.23 -3.28
CA LEU A 8 1.76 -34.47 -2.08
C LEU A 8 1.14 -35.04 -0.79
N ARG A 9 -0.11 -35.50 -0.84
CA ARG A 9 -0.76 -36.14 0.31
C ARG A 9 -0.13 -37.48 0.66
N LEU A 10 0.32 -38.23 -0.34
CA LEU A 10 1.05 -39.49 -0.13
C LEU A 10 2.46 -39.25 0.43
N GLN A 11 3.17 -38.21 -0.04
CA GLN A 11 4.46 -37.82 0.53
C GLN A 11 4.36 -37.36 1.99
N ILE A 12 3.29 -36.64 2.36
CA ILE A 12 3.06 -36.25 3.76
C ILE A 12 2.80 -37.48 4.65
N LYS A 13 2.03 -38.46 4.15
CA LYS A 13 1.81 -39.72 4.87
C LYS A 13 3.08 -40.57 5.00
N ALA A 14 3.91 -40.62 3.96
CA ALA A 14 5.17 -41.36 3.98
C ALA A 14 6.20 -40.72 4.92
N ASN A 15 6.27 -39.38 4.97
CA ASN A 15 7.14 -38.68 5.93
C ASN A 15 6.67 -38.81 7.39
N HIS A 16 5.36 -38.94 7.62
CA HIS A 16 4.86 -39.25 8.96
C HIS A 16 5.14 -40.70 9.38
N GLN A 17 5.18 -41.67 8.46
CA GLN A 17 5.57 -43.04 8.77
C GLN A 17 7.08 -43.22 8.99
N HIS A 18 7.92 -42.39 8.37
CA HIS A 18 9.37 -42.40 8.61
C HIS A 18 9.82 -41.61 9.85
N GLN A 19 8.93 -40.84 10.48
CA GLN A 19 9.25 -40.09 11.70
C GLN A 19 9.18 -40.95 12.98
N ASP A 20 8.56 -42.13 12.92
CA ASP A 20 8.41 -43.03 14.07
C ASP A 20 9.59 -44.00 14.26
N ASP A 21 10.59 -44.01 13.36
CA ASP A 21 11.66 -45.03 13.36
C ASP A 21 13.10 -44.48 13.42
N HIS A 22 13.28 -43.28 13.98
CA HIS A 22 14.62 -42.82 14.38
C HIS A 22 14.90 -43.15 15.85
N SER A 23 15.21 -44.44 16.08
CA SER A 23 15.93 -44.88 17.27
C SER A 23 17.36 -44.33 17.23
N PHE A 24 17.58 -43.21 17.92
CA PHE A 24 18.92 -42.75 18.25
C PHE A 24 19.51 -43.72 19.28
N ILE A 25 20.46 -44.56 18.86
CA ILE A 25 21.31 -45.34 19.76
C ILE A 25 22.11 -44.34 20.59
N GLN A 26 21.72 -44.16 21.85
CA GLN A 26 22.59 -43.66 22.91
C GLN A 26 23.13 -44.87 23.65
N ASN A 27 24.45 -45.03 23.62
CA ASN A 27 25.15 -45.87 24.59
C ASN A 27 24.99 -45.20 25.95
N GLU A 28 24.22 -45.82 26.84
CA GLU A 28 24.14 -45.48 28.26
C GLU A 28 25.24 -46.24 29.02
N GLU A 29 26.05 -45.50 29.78
CA GLU A 29 26.42 -45.92 31.13
C GLU A 29 26.10 -44.78 32.11
N ASP A 30 25.42 -45.17 33.18
CA ASP A 30 25.18 -44.51 34.48
C ASP A 30 23.92 -43.64 34.74
N GLY A 31 22.93 -44.29 35.36
CA GLY A 31 22.17 -43.77 36.52
C GLY A 31 20.70 -43.36 36.28
N PRO A 32 19.73 -43.80 37.12
CA PRO A 32 18.31 -43.66 36.80
C PRO A 32 17.82 -42.24 37.10
N MET A 33 17.34 -41.52 36.08
CA MET A 33 16.60 -40.28 36.28
C MET A 33 15.21 -40.40 35.63
N SER A 34 14.19 -40.44 36.48
CA SER A 34 12.77 -40.45 36.13
C SER A 34 12.41 -39.25 35.24
N PHE A 35 12.14 -39.51 33.97
CA PHE A 35 11.71 -38.53 32.97
C PHE A 35 10.22 -38.20 33.17
N ILE A 36 9.91 -37.16 33.94
CA ILE A 36 8.57 -36.55 33.92
C ILE A 36 8.50 -35.67 32.67
N GLY A 37 7.77 -36.14 31.66
CA GLY A 37 7.53 -35.44 30.42
C GLY A 37 6.96 -34.04 30.64
N HIS A 38 7.68 -33.03 30.17
CA HIS A 38 7.09 -31.75 29.80
C HIS A 38 7.22 -31.64 28.28
N TRP A 39 6.12 -31.87 27.58
CA TRP A 39 5.96 -31.34 26.23
C TRP A 39 6.08 -29.82 26.31
N PRO A 40 6.77 -29.13 25.38
CA PRO A 40 6.73 -27.68 25.35
C PRO A 40 5.27 -27.27 25.15
N GLN A 41 4.69 -26.70 26.22
CA GLN A 41 3.37 -26.09 26.20
C GLN A 41 3.30 -25.17 24.98
N ALA A 42 2.37 -25.42 24.06
CA ALA A 42 2.12 -24.51 22.97
C ALA A 42 1.87 -23.13 23.57
N VAL A 43 2.76 -22.18 23.25
CA VAL A 43 2.56 -20.78 23.62
C VAL A 43 1.35 -20.32 22.82
N LEU A 44 0.17 -20.38 23.42
CA LEU A 44 -0.97 -19.61 22.95
C LEU A 44 -0.56 -18.15 23.08
N PHE A 45 -0.16 -17.55 21.96
CA PHE A 45 -0.17 -16.11 21.85
C PHE A 45 -1.63 -15.69 22.01
N GLU A 46 -1.99 -15.23 23.20
CA GLU A 46 -3.21 -14.43 23.36
C GLU A 46 -3.08 -13.29 22.35
N THR A 47 -4.00 -13.24 21.38
CA THR A 47 -4.04 -12.17 20.39
C THR A 47 -4.17 -10.86 21.15
N GLU A 48 -3.13 -10.03 21.14
CA GLU A 48 -3.23 -8.69 21.71
C GLU A 48 -4.35 -7.96 20.96
N PRO A 49 -5.41 -7.51 21.64
CA PRO A 49 -6.56 -6.88 21.00
C PRO A 49 -6.17 -5.63 20.19
N VAL A 50 -5.02 -5.03 20.52
CA VAL A 50 -4.43 -3.91 19.80
C VAL A 50 -3.97 -4.29 18.38
N LEU A 51 -3.39 -5.48 18.21
CA LEU A 51 -2.91 -5.94 16.90
C LEU A 51 -4.09 -6.35 16.00
N GLU A 52 -5.11 -7.00 16.55
CA GLU A 52 -6.30 -7.41 15.80
C GLU A 52 -7.06 -6.20 15.26
N ASN A 53 -7.28 -5.19 16.10
CA ASN A 53 -7.89 -3.92 15.68
C ASN A 53 -7.09 -3.22 14.57
N PHE A 54 -5.75 -3.23 14.67
CA PHE A 54 -4.90 -2.67 13.62
C PHE A 54 -5.05 -3.43 12.30
N LEU A 55 -5.03 -4.77 12.34
CA LEU A 55 -5.14 -5.60 11.14
C LEU A 55 -6.52 -5.46 10.48
N ASP A 56 -7.58 -5.30 11.26
CA ASP A 56 -8.93 -5.01 10.74
C ASP A 56 -8.99 -3.66 10.04
N GLU A 57 -8.40 -2.61 10.63
CA GLU A 57 -8.33 -1.30 9.98
C GLU A 57 -7.45 -1.35 8.72
N ALA A 58 -6.31 -2.04 8.77
CA ALA A 58 -5.46 -2.27 7.61
C ALA A 58 -6.19 -3.02 6.49
N LYS A 59 -7.06 -3.98 6.83
CA LYS A 59 -7.92 -4.65 5.86
C LYS A 59 -8.94 -3.69 5.24
N ARG A 60 -9.60 -2.85 6.03
CA ARG A 60 -10.51 -1.82 5.50
C ARG A 60 -9.80 -0.86 4.57
N VAL A 61 -8.57 -0.46 4.89
CA VAL A 61 -7.75 0.39 4.01
C VAL A 61 -7.44 -0.32 2.70
N ARG A 62 -7.11 -1.61 2.75
CA ARG A 62 -6.87 -2.46 1.56
C ARG A 62 -8.09 -2.51 0.63
N ASP A 63 -9.29 -2.71 1.20
CA ASP A 63 -10.53 -2.79 0.43
C ASP A 63 -10.84 -1.43 -0.24
N ASN A 64 -10.73 -0.33 0.51
CA ASN A 64 -10.89 1.02 -0.04
C ASN A 64 -9.86 1.33 -1.15
N LEU A 65 -8.65 0.79 -1.02
CA LEU A 65 -7.58 0.97 -2.01
C LEU A 65 -7.86 0.16 -3.29
N GLU A 66 -8.50 -1.00 -3.18
CA GLU A 66 -8.99 -1.78 -4.33
C GLU A 66 -10.10 -1.05 -5.07
N ASP A 67 -11.02 -0.42 -4.34
CA ASP A 67 -12.07 0.42 -4.90
C ASP A 67 -11.48 1.62 -5.65
N LEU A 68 -10.51 2.34 -5.04
CA LEU A 68 -9.80 3.45 -5.68
C LEU A 68 -9.07 2.98 -6.95
N GLU A 69 -8.38 1.83 -6.89
CA GLU A 69 -7.70 1.25 -8.05
C GLU A 69 -8.69 0.94 -9.19
N ALA A 70 -9.88 0.45 -8.88
CA ALA A 70 -10.93 0.21 -9.86
C ALA A 70 -11.47 1.52 -10.47
N GLU A 71 -11.65 2.57 -9.66
CA GLU A 71 -12.06 3.89 -10.13
C GLU A 71 -11.02 4.54 -11.05
N VAL A 72 -9.73 4.47 -10.68
CA VAL A 72 -8.62 4.96 -11.50
C VAL A 72 -8.58 4.22 -12.84
N LYS A 73 -8.68 2.88 -12.84
CA LYS A 73 -8.73 2.08 -14.09
C LYS A 73 -9.92 2.48 -14.97
N LYS A 74 -11.09 2.71 -14.36
CA LYS A 74 -12.28 3.16 -15.08
C LYS A 74 -12.08 4.55 -15.68
N PHE A 75 -11.45 5.47 -14.95
CA PHE A 75 -11.07 6.79 -15.45
C PHE A 75 -10.13 6.68 -16.66
N SER A 76 -9.06 5.89 -16.55
CA SER A 76 -8.12 5.66 -17.66
C SER A 76 -8.81 5.07 -18.89
N GLN A 77 -9.75 4.13 -18.70
CA GLN A 77 -10.50 3.53 -19.81
C GLN A 77 -11.46 4.52 -20.47
N GLN A 78 -12.17 5.32 -19.67
CA GLN A 78 -13.02 6.39 -20.19
C GLN A 78 -12.21 7.38 -21.01
N GLN A 79 -11.01 7.73 -20.55
CA GLN A 79 -10.12 8.66 -21.25
C GLN A 79 -9.53 8.09 -22.55
N ARG A 80 -9.37 6.76 -22.66
CA ARG A 80 -9.04 6.11 -23.93
C ARG A 80 -10.19 6.22 -24.93
N ASN A 81 -11.42 6.03 -24.47
CA ASN A 81 -12.61 6.01 -25.32
C ASN A 81 -13.10 7.41 -25.72
N LEU A 82 -12.86 8.43 -24.90
CA LEU A 82 -13.30 9.81 -25.11
C LEU A 82 -12.65 10.48 -26.33
N VAL A 83 -11.43 10.09 -26.70
CA VAL A 83 -10.73 10.59 -27.91
C VAL A 83 -11.55 10.37 -29.18
N VAL A 84 -12.33 9.28 -29.24
CA VAL A 84 -13.17 8.95 -30.40
C VAL A 84 -14.49 9.76 -30.40
N THR A 85 -14.89 10.31 -29.26
CA THR A 85 -16.23 10.89 -29.06
C THR A 85 -16.20 12.23 -28.31
N LEU A 86 -15.23 13.10 -28.64
CA LEU A 86 -15.05 14.42 -27.99
C LEU A 86 -16.26 15.37 -28.09
N ARG A 87 -17.32 14.96 -28.80
CA ARG A 87 -18.58 15.71 -29.01
C ARG A 87 -19.72 15.42 -28.01
N ARG A 88 -19.55 14.54 -27.01
CA ARG A 88 -20.66 14.14 -26.10
C ARG A 88 -20.58 14.76 -24.69
N PHE A 89 -21.41 15.78 -24.45
CA PHE A 89 -21.55 16.49 -23.16
C PHE A 89 -21.91 15.60 -21.95
N SER A 90 -22.71 14.54 -22.14
CA SER A 90 -23.11 13.65 -21.03
C SER A 90 -21.95 12.84 -20.45
N VAL A 91 -20.94 12.53 -21.27
CA VAL A 91 -19.75 11.77 -20.85
C VAL A 91 -18.86 12.64 -19.97
N MET A 92 -18.74 13.93 -20.28
CA MET A 92 -17.94 14.88 -19.50
C MET A 92 -18.49 15.17 -18.10
N LYS A 93 -19.81 15.23 -17.93
CA LYS A 93 -20.40 15.44 -16.59
C LYS A 93 -20.13 14.26 -15.67
N LYS A 94 -20.23 13.04 -16.20
CA LYS A 94 -19.92 11.78 -15.48
C LYS A 94 -18.43 11.64 -15.15
N GLU A 95 -17.58 12.21 -15.99
CA GLU A 95 -16.14 12.24 -15.75
C GLU A 95 -15.78 13.19 -14.61
N ARG A 96 -16.37 14.38 -14.55
CA ARG A 96 -16.15 15.35 -13.45
C ARG A 96 -16.49 14.77 -12.08
N SER A 97 -17.58 14.01 -11.97
CA SER A 97 -17.92 13.33 -10.71
C SER A 97 -16.87 12.29 -10.35
N LEU A 98 -16.42 11.47 -11.31
CA LEU A 98 -15.40 10.44 -11.06
C LEU A 98 -14.07 11.03 -10.60
N THR A 99 -13.61 12.13 -11.20
CA THR A 99 -12.41 12.85 -10.73
C THR A 99 -12.54 13.29 -9.28
N ARG A 100 -13.69 13.87 -8.90
CA ARG A 100 -13.95 14.31 -7.53
C ARG A 100 -14.01 13.13 -6.55
N ASP A 101 -14.63 12.03 -6.96
CA ASP A 101 -14.74 10.82 -6.14
C ASP A 101 -13.35 10.22 -5.86
N ILE A 102 -12.51 10.11 -6.90
CA ILE A 102 -11.10 9.68 -6.78
C ILE A 102 -10.32 10.58 -5.83
N GLN A 103 -10.48 11.91 -5.93
CA GLN A 103 -9.79 12.86 -5.03
C GLN A 103 -10.20 12.66 -3.57
N LEU A 104 -11.52 12.59 -3.30
CA LEU A 104 -12.04 12.41 -1.95
C LEU A 104 -11.60 11.06 -1.34
N GLN A 105 -11.61 10.00 -2.15
CA GLN A 105 -11.13 8.68 -1.73
C GLN A 105 -9.63 8.69 -1.45
N ALA A 106 -8.82 9.31 -2.32
CA ALA A 106 -7.38 9.41 -2.14
C ALA A 106 -7.01 10.18 -0.86
N GLU A 107 -7.67 11.31 -0.58
CA GLU A 107 -7.49 12.06 0.66
C GLU A 107 -7.91 11.26 1.90
N SER A 108 -9.03 10.53 1.82
CA SER A 108 -9.50 9.68 2.91
C SER A 108 -8.52 8.54 3.20
N LEU A 109 -8.08 7.83 2.17
CA LEU A 109 -7.10 6.76 2.26
C LEU A 109 -5.78 7.25 2.84
N ARG A 110 -5.32 8.41 2.40
CA ARG A 110 -4.11 9.02 2.93
C ARG A 110 -4.21 9.31 4.43
N LYS A 111 -5.31 9.92 4.89
CA LYS A 111 -5.55 10.15 6.33
C LYS A 111 -5.58 8.84 7.15
N LYS A 112 -6.11 7.76 6.58
CA LYS A 112 -6.11 6.44 7.23
C LYS A 112 -4.71 5.82 7.27
N LEU A 113 -3.93 5.93 6.20
CA LEU A 113 -2.54 5.48 6.16
C LEU A 113 -1.70 6.24 7.20
N ASP A 114 -1.87 7.56 7.32
CA ASP A 114 -1.21 8.37 8.36
C ASP A 114 -1.58 7.92 9.78
N ALA A 115 -2.85 7.54 10.00
CA ALA A 115 -3.31 7.02 11.29
C ALA A 115 -2.66 5.65 11.60
N LEU A 116 -2.58 4.74 10.64
CA LEU A 116 -1.88 3.46 10.80
C LEU A 116 -0.39 3.67 11.06
N SER A 117 0.26 4.61 10.36
CA SER A 117 1.66 4.97 10.59
C SER A 117 1.89 5.45 12.02
N LYS A 118 1.04 6.36 12.52
CA LYS A 118 1.11 6.86 13.90
C LYS A 118 0.90 5.75 14.92
N GLN A 119 -0.05 4.84 14.67
CA GLN A 119 -0.29 3.70 15.55
C GLN A 119 0.93 2.76 15.61
N ALA A 120 1.56 2.47 14.47
CA ALA A 120 2.77 1.67 14.41
C ALA A 120 3.94 2.32 15.18
N LYS A 121 4.14 3.64 15.03
CA LYS A 121 5.15 4.41 15.78
C LYS A 121 4.88 4.40 17.30
N LEU A 122 3.61 4.47 17.72
CA LEU A 122 3.26 4.40 19.14
C LEU A 122 3.62 3.03 19.73
N THR A 123 3.25 1.94 19.05
CA THR A 123 3.59 0.58 19.48
C THR A 123 5.11 0.35 19.47
N GLU A 124 5.84 0.94 18.52
CA GLU A 124 7.30 0.92 18.53
C GLU A 124 7.91 1.58 19.76
N ASN A 125 7.37 2.72 20.21
CA ASN A 125 7.84 3.40 21.41
C ASN A 125 7.54 2.62 22.70
N GLU A 126 6.45 1.84 22.72
CA GLU A 126 6.02 1.07 23.90
C GLU A 126 6.72 -0.30 24.01
N LEU A 127 6.77 -1.06 22.91
CA LEU A 127 7.26 -2.45 22.88
C LEU A 127 8.68 -2.57 22.28
N GLY A 128 9.16 -1.50 21.65
CA GLY A 128 10.43 -1.47 20.93
C GLY A 128 10.32 -1.90 19.45
N PRO A 129 11.33 -1.59 18.64
CA PRO A 129 11.35 -1.87 17.19
C PRO A 129 11.44 -3.35 16.82
N SER A 130 11.90 -4.19 17.76
CA SER A 130 12.14 -5.62 17.52
C SER A 130 10.91 -6.48 17.85
N ALA A 131 9.91 -5.91 18.54
CA ALA A 131 8.67 -6.61 18.87
C ALA A 131 7.93 -7.09 17.61
N ALA A 132 7.32 -8.28 17.69
CA ALA A 132 6.62 -8.86 16.54
C ALA A 132 5.44 -8.01 16.08
N THR A 133 4.69 -7.43 17.02
CA THR A 133 3.55 -6.53 16.78
C THR A 133 3.96 -5.28 16.01
N THR A 134 5.00 -4.57 16.50
CA THR A 134 5.61 -3.42 15.82
C THR A 134 6.01 -3.74 14.38
N ARG A 135 6.69 -4.87 14.16
CA ARG A 135 7.15 -5.28 12.83
C ARG A 135 6.00 -5.62 11.89
N ILE A 136 4.94 -6.28 12.39
CA ILE A 136 3.74 -6.57 11.61
C ILE A 136 3.04 -5.26 11.21
N GLN A 137 2.88 -4.33 12.13
CA GLN A 137 2.19 -3.06 11.87
C GLN A 137 2.90 -2.21 10.81
N HIS A 138 4.22 -2.02 10.96
CA HIS A 138 5.04 -1.32 9.96
C HIS A 138 4.98 -2.02 8.60
N ALA A 139 5.18 -3.35 8.54
CA ALA A 139 5.13 -4.08 7.28
C ALA A 139 3.78 -3.98 6.56
N GLN A 140 2.66 -4.00 7.30
CA GLN A 140 1.32 -3.81 6.71
C GLN A 140 1.13 -2.38 6.20
N HIS A 141 1.52 -1.38 7.00
CA HIS A 141 1.46 0.02 6.60
C HIS A 141 2.26 0.25 5.31
N ASP A 142 3.52 -0.19 5.27
CA ASP A 142 4.43 0.06 4.15
C ASP A 142 3.93 -0.60 2.86
N ALA A 143 3.42 -1.83 2.95
CA ALA A 143 2.83 -2.52 1.80
C ALA A 143 1.60 -1.79 1.24
N LEU A 144 0.71 -1.30 2.12
CA LEU A 144 -0.47 -0.53 1.72
C LEU A 144 -0.07 0.84 1.14
N PHE A 145 0.91 1.50 1.74
CA PHE A 145 1.41 2.79 1.30
C PHE A 145 2.08 2.72 -0.08
N LEU A 146 2.92 1.70 -0.32
CA LEU A 146 3.52 1.47 -1.65
C LEU A 146 2.45 1.19 -2.71
N ARG A 147 1.43 0.40 -2.36
CA ARG A 147 0.30 0.14 -3.27
C ARG A 147 -0.48 1.43 -3.56
N PHE A 148 -0.71 2.26 -2.55
CA PHE A 148 -1.34 3.58 -2.72
C PHE A 148 -0.53 4.49 -3.64
N GLN A 149 0.77 4.61 -3.43
CA GLN A 149 1.67 5.37 -4.32
C GLN A 149 1.57 4.90 -5.76
N LYS A 150 1.58 3.58 -5.99
CA LYS A 150 1.45 2.99 -7.32
C LYS A 150 0.13 3.37 -8.00
N VAL A 151 -0.99 3.29 -7.28
CA VAL A 151 -2.31 3.67 -7.80
C VAL A 151 -2.36 5.16 -8.13
N MET A 152 -1.84 6.02 -7.26
CA MET A 152 -1.80 7.46 -7.50
C MET A 152 -0.88 7.84 -8.67
N HIS A 153 0.22 7.11 -8.87
CA HIS A 153 1.11 7.31 -10.02
C HIS A 153 0.39 6.97 -11.34
N GLN A 154 -0.34 5.83 -11.38
CA GLN A 154 -1.16 5.47 -12.54
C GLN A 154 -2.26 6.51 -12.84
N TYR A 155 -2.84 7.10 -11.80
CA TYR A 155 -3.80 8.18 -11.96
C TYR A 155 -3.15 9.44 -12.53
N ASN A 156 -1.97 9.83 -12.04
CA ASN A 156 -1.19 10.94 -12.58
C ASN A 156 -0.84 10.75 -14.07
N ASP A 157 -0.37 9.56 -14.45
CA ASP A 157 -0.09 9.24 -15.85
C ASP A 157 -1.33 9.36 -16.74
N SER A 158 -2.50 8.98 -16.20
CA SER A 158 -3.77 9.12 -16.90
C SER A 158 -4.20 10.57 -17.07
N LEU A 159 -3.91 11.44 -16.09
CA LEU A 159 -4.13 12.89 -16.20
C LEU A 159 -3.18 13.55 -17.19
N LEU A 160 -1.89 13.21 -17.15
CA LEU A 160 -0.89 13.69 -18.12
C LEU A 160 -1.27 13.31 -19.55
N GLY A 161 -1.62 12.04 -19.77
CA GLY A 161 -2.11 11.58 -21.07
C GLY A 161 -3.41 12.26 -21.50
N LYS A 162 -4.24 12.73 -20.57
CA LYS A 162 -5.42 13.54 -20.89
C LYS A 162 -5.06 14.98 -21.26
N GLN A 163 -4.16 15.60 -20.51
CA GLN A 163 -3.68 16.95 -20.77
C GLN A 163 -3.08 17.04 -22.19
N ASP A 164 -2.19 16.12 -22.54
CA ASP A 164 -1.57 16.02 -23.87
C ASP A 164 -2.63 15.92 -24.98
N LYS A 165 -3.60 15.02 -24.84
CA LYS A 165 -4.71 14.89 -25.80
C LYS A 165 -5.54 16.16 -25.94
N CYS A 166 -5.81 16.87 -24.85
CA CYS A 166 -6.53 18.14 -24.91
C CYS A 166 -5.72 19.23 -25.63
N LYS A 167 -4.40 19.30 -25.39
CA LYS A 167 -3.49 20.21 -26.12
C LYS A 167 -3.48 19.90 -27.61
N GLN A 168 -3.23 18.63 -27.98
CA GLN A 168 -3.24 18.18 -29.38
C GLN A 168 -4.56 18.46 -30.09
N PHE A 169 -5.69 18.32 -29.40
CA PHE A 169 -7.00 18.67 -29.96
C PHE A 169 -7.10 20.18 -30.25
N ILE A 170 -6.68 21.04 -29.31
CA ILE A 170 -6.70 22.50 -29.49
C ILE A 170 -5.80 22.90 -30.66
N ILE A 171 -4.55 22.42 -30.69
CA ILE A 171 -3.61 22.66 -31.80
C ILE A 171 -4.26 22.27 -33.13
N ARG A 172 -4.84 21.07 -33.21
CA ARG A 172 -5.49 20.60 -34.43
C ARG A 172 -6.67 21.47 -34.87
N GLN A 173 -7.50 21.93 -33.93
CA GLN A 173 -8.61 22.83 -34.27
C GLN A 173 -8.11 24.20 -34.76
N LEU A 174 -7.00 24.69 -34.22
CA LEU A 174 -6.36 25.94 -34.66
C LEU A 174 -5.71 25.79 -36.05
N GLU A 175 -5.07 24.66 -36.33
CA GLU A 175 -4.54 24.35 -37.67
C GLU A 175 -5.65 24.33 -38.72
N ILE A 176 -6.80 23.68 -38.41
CA ILE A 176 -7.96 23.63 -39.31
C ILE A 176 -8.50 25.04 -39.58
N ALA A 177 -8.40 25.93 -38.61
CA ALA A 177 -8.75 27.34 -38.75
C ALA A 177 -7.73 28.16 -39.56
N GLY A 178 -6.59 27.58 -39.92
CA GLY A 178 -5.53 28.24 -40.69
C GLY A 178 -4.48 28.94 -39.82
N ARG A 179 -4.41 28.64 -38.51
CA ARG A 179 -3.37 29.16 -37.62
C ARG A 179 -2.50 28.01 -37.12
N GLU A 180 -1.25 27.99 -37.53
CA GLU A 180 -0.24 27.12 -36.94
C GLU A 180 0.18 27.71 -35.58
N VAL A 181 0.14 26.88 -34.53
CA VAL A 181 0.49 27.24 -33.16
C VAL A 181 1.35 26.12 -32.60
N SER A 182 2.45 26.46 -31.93
CA SER A 182 3.32 25.46 -31.31
C SER A 182 2.72 24.95 -29.99
N ASP A 183 3.18 23.78 -29.52
CA ASP A 183 2.75 23.24 -28.23
C ASP A 183 3.11 24.17 -27.07
N GLU A 184 4.31 24.77 -27.11
CA GLU A 184 4.78 25.77 -26.13
C GLU A 184 3.90 27.02 -26.12
N GLU A 185 3.41 27.47 -27.28
CA GLU A 185 2.49 28.61 -27.35
C GLU A 185 1.14 28.27 -26.71
N VAL A 186 0.61 27.06 -26.93
CA VAL A 186 -0.63 26.61 -26.28
C VAL A 186 -0.45 26.49 -24.76
N GLU A 187 0.67 25.94 -24.29
CA GLU A 187 0.99 25.91 -22.85
C GLU A 187 1.03 27.31 -22.25
N ASN A 188 1.78 28.23 -22.86
CA ASN A 188 1.87 29.62 -22.40
C ASN A 188 0.49 30.30 -22.35
N MET A 189 -0.40 29.98 -23.28
CA MET A 189 -1.74 30.54 -23.32
C MET A 189 -2.64 30.00 -22.20
N VAL A 190 -2.49 28.71 -21.86
CA VAL A 190 -3.19 28.09 -20.72
C VAL A 190 -2.66 28.66 -19.40
N GLU A 191 -1.33 28.74 -19.24
CA GLU A 191 -0.68 29.24 -18.02
C GLU A 191 -1.00 30.71 -17.73
N GLN A 192 -0.98 31.56 -18.76
CA GLN A 192 -1.25 32.98 -18.62
C GLN A 192 -2.75 33.29 -18.49
N GLY A 193 -3.63 32.30 -18.75
CA GLY A 193 -5.08 32.49 -18.79
C GLY A 193 -5.56 33.49 -19.84
N LYS A 194 -4.70 33.90 -20.78
CA LYS A 194 -4.99 34.90 -21.82
C LYS A 194 -5.60 34.23 -23.04
N TRP A 195 -6.79 33.68 -22.84
CA TRP A 195 -7.56 33.03 -23.90
C TRP A 195 -8.17 34.04 -24.89
N ASP A 196 -8.35 35.31 -24.49
CA ASP A 196 -8.99 36.36 -25.28
C ASP A 196 -8.25 36.70 -26.58
N VAL A 197 -6.94 36.40 -26.64
CA VAL A 197 -6.11 36.53 -27.85
C VAL A 197 -6.68 35.69 -29.02
N PHE A 198 -7.45 34.64 -28.72
CA PHE A 198 -8.15 33.85 -29.72
C PHE A 198 -9.44 34.51 -30.20
N ASN A 199 -10.23 35.14 -29.31
CA ASN A 199 -11.50 35.75 -29.70
C ASN A 199 -11.33 36.96 -30.63
N GLU A 200 -10.26 37.75 -30.47
CA GLU A 200 -10.07 38.99 -31.24
C GLU A 200 -9.61 38.77 -32.69
N ASN A 201 -8.83 37.71 -32.98
CA ASN A 201 -8.29 37.45 -34.33
C ASN A 201 -9.05 36.38 -35.13
N ILE A 202 -9.85 35.53 -34.47
CA ILE A 202 -10.59 34.44 -35.13
C ILE A 202 -11.84 34.92 -35.89
N LEU A 203 -12.47 36.01 -35.43
CA LEU A 203 -13.70 36.53 -36.02
C LEU A 203 -13.52 37.18 -37.40
N VAL A 204 -12.27 37.41 -37.83
CA VAL A 204 -11.96 38.10 -39.09
C VAL A 204 -12.01 37.15 -40.30
N ASP A 205 -11.83 35.84 -40.08
CA ASP A 205 -11.88 34.82 -41.15
C ASP A 205 -13.11 33.91 -40.98
N VAL A 206 -13.98 33.90 -41.99
CA VAL A 206 -15.29 33.21 -42.06
C VAL A 206 -15.21 31.67 -41.91
N LYS A 207 -14.03 31.10 -41.60
CA LYS A 207 -13.76 29.66 -41.57
C LYS A 207 -14.05 28.97 -40.24
N ILE A 208 -14.03 29.68 -39.10
CA ILE A 208 -14.34 29.06 -37.79
C ILE A 208 -15.85 29.17 -37.50
N THR A 209 -16.49 28.02 -37.33
CA THR A 209 -17.89 27.94 -36.90
C THR A 209 -18.02 28.23 -35.40
N ARG A 210 -19.14 28.86 -34.98
CA ARG A 210 -19.48 29.05 -33.56
C ARG A 210 -19.40 27.76 -32.73
N THR A 211 -19.66 26.62 -33.37
CA THR A 211 -19.52 25.28 -32.79
C THR A 211 -18.08 24.91 -32.49
N GLN A 212 -17.13 25.17 -33.39
CA GLN A 212 -15.71 24.92 -33.16
C GLN A 212 -15.16 25.79 -32.03
N LEU A 213 -15.53 27.07 -32.01
CA LEU A 213 -15.11 27.97 -30.93
C LEU A 213 -15.62 27.49 -29.56
N SER A 214 -16.88 27.06 -29.49
CA SER A 214 -17.46 26.46 -28.28
C SER A 214 -16.76 25.16 -27.87
N GLU A 215 -16.32 24.32 -28.82
CA GLU A 215 -15.58 23.09 -28.52
C GLU A 215 -14.19 23.41 -27.95
N ILE A 216 -13.48 24.40 -28.52
CA ILE A 216 -12.17 24.82 -28.05
C ILE A 216 -12.26 25.43 -26.64
N GLU A 217 -13.22 26.34 -26.40
CA GLU A 217 -13.46 26.91 -25.06
C GLU A 217 -13.74 25.82 -24.00
N GLN A 218 -14.47 24.78 -24.39
CA GLN A 218 -14.77 23.66 -23.51
C GLN A 218 -13.53 22.84 -23.17
N ARG A 219 -12.63 22.60 -24.13
CA ARG A 219 -11.34 21.92 -23.89
C ARG A 219 -10.41 22.77 -23.03
N HIS A 220 -10.42 24.08 -23.21
CA HIS A 220 -9.67 25.00 -22.35
C HIS A 220 -10.14 24.90 -20.88
N LYS A 221 -11.46 24.91 -20.63
CA LYS A 221 -12.00 24.69 -19.27
C LYS A 221 -11.60 23.33 -18.69
N GLU A 222 -11.53 22.30 -19.52
CA GLU A 222 -11.03 20.99 -19.08
C GLU A 222 -9.54 21.03 -18.73
N LEU A 223 -8.70 21.68 -19.53
CA LEU A 223 -7.27 21.86 -19.24
C LEU A 223 -7.04 22.55 -17.90
N ILE A 224 -7.74 23.66 -17.63
CA ILE A 224 -7.68 24.34 -16.33
C ILE A 224 -8.07 23.40 -15.18
N THR A 225 -9.13 22.60 -15.37
CA THR A 225 -9.58 21.64 -14.36
C THR A 225 -8.51 20.56 -14.13
N LEU A 226 -7.86 20.07 -15.19
CA LEU A 226 -6.80 19.08 -15.09
C LEU A 226 -5.58 19.62 -14.36
N GLU A 227 -5.19 20.86 -14.63
CA GLU A 227 -4.11 21.50 -13.91
C GLU A 227 -4.41 21.65 -12.42
N SER A 228 -5.66 21.99 -12.06
CA SER A 228 -6.09 21.98 -10.66
C SER A 228 -5.93 20.58 -10.05
N ASN A 229 -6.45 19.54 -10.73
CA ASN A 229 -6.36 18.18 -10.22
C ASN A 229 -4.90 17.70 -10.07
N MET A 230 -4.01 18.09 -11.00
CA MET A 230 -2.58 17.78 -10.93
C MET A 230 -1.89 18.53 -9.80
N LYS A 231 -2.29 19.78 -9.50
CA LYS A 231 -1.82 20.52 -8.33
C LYS A 231 -2.24 19.83 -7.04
N ASP A 232 -3.49 19.40 -6.93
CA ASP A 232 -4.00 18.67 -5.76
C ASP A 232 -3.24 17.34 -5.57
N LEU A 233 -2.99 16.61 -6.66
CA LEU A 233 -2.16 15.41 -6.62
C LEU A 233 -0.72 15.71 -6.20
N ARG A 234 -0.15 16.81 -6.67
CA ARG A 234 1.21 17.22 -6.29
C ARG A 234 1.29 17.53 -4.80
N GLU A 235 0.29 18.22 -4.24
CA GLU A 235 0.20 18.39 -2.78
C GLU A 235 0.11 17.04 -2.08
N LEU A 236 -0.69 16.11 -2.61
CA LEU A 236 -0.77 14.76 -2.08
C LEU A 236 0.56 14.01 -2.13
N PHE A 237 1.33 14.17 -3.21
CA PHE A 237 2.64 13.56 -3.37
C PHE A 237 3.72 14.20 -2.51
N LEU A 238 3.73 15.54 -2.34
CA LEU A 238 4.71 16.23 -1.50
C LEU A 238 4.68 15.68 -0.07
N ASP A 239 3.49 15.52 0.49
CA ASP A 239 3.32 14.99 1.83
C ASP A 239 3.67 13.49 1.89
N VAL A 240 3.38 12.73 0.83
CA VAL A 240 3.79 11.32 0.68
C VAL A 240 5.31 11.18 0.60
N PHE A 241 6.02 12.08 -0.10
CA PHE A 241 7.48 12.07 -0.18
C PHE A 241 8.12 12.40 1.18
N MET A 242 7.57 13.36 1.92
CA MET A 242 8.00 13.66 3.28
C MET A 242 7.84 12.46 4.23
N LEU A 243 6.75 11.68 4.08
CA LEU A 243 6.52 10.46 4.86
C LEU A 243 7.52 9.33 4.52
N VAL A 244 7.95 9.22 3.25
CA VAL A 244 8.97 8.24 2.82
C VAL A 244 10.35 8.58 3.40
N GLU A 245 10.73 9.87 3.44
CA GLU A 245 12.01 10.29 4.02
C GLU A 245 12.10 10.01 5.52
N GLU A 246 10.99 10.15 6.25
CA GLU A 246 10.93 9.86 7.70
C GLU A 246 11.00 8.36 8.02
N GLN A 247 10.52 7.49 7.11
CA GLN A 247 10.47 6.03 7.30
C GLN A 247 11.80 5.33 6.97
N GLY A 248 12.67 6.00 6.20
CA GLY A 248 13.92 5.41 5.72
C GLY A 248 13.69 4.29 4.71
N VAL A 249 14.72 3.93 3.94
CA VAL A 249 14.67 2.83 2.97
C VAL A 249 14.68 1.49 3.72
N GLN A 250 13.54 1.08 4.29
CA GLN A 250 13.25 -0.31 4.65
C GLN A 250 12.11 -0.88 3.80
N ILE A 251 12.02 -0.43 2.55
CA ILE A 251 11.14 -1.04 1.56
C ILE A 251 11.91 -2.26 1.00
N ASP A 252 11.38 -3.44 1.29
CA ASP A 252 11.87 -4.75 0.81
C ASP A 252 13.21 -5.25 1.37
N ASN A 253 13.26 -5.49 2.67
CA ASN A 253 14.23 -6.43 3.21
C ASN A 253 13.50 -7.52 4.02
N ILE A 254 12.89 -8.49 3.33
CA ILE A 254 12.52 -9.78 3.96
C ILE A 254 13.70 -10.28 4.79
N GLN A 255 14.92 -10.16 4.24
CA GLN A 255 16.16 -10.47 4.94
C GLN A 255 16.33 -9.66 6.24
N ALA A 256 16.25 -8.33 6.22
CA ALA A 256 16.39 -7.52 7.44
C ALA A 256 15.27 -7.81 8.46
N ASN A 257 14.06 -8.11 8.00
CA ASN A 257 12.96 -8.51 8.89
C ASN A 257 13.21 -9.89 9.51
N VAL A 258 13.79 -10.83 8.76
CA VAL A 258 14.21 -12.15 9.26
C VAL A 258 15.38 -12.00 10.24
N GLU A 259 16.41 -11.22 9.92
CA GLU A 259 17.56 -10.92 10.79
C GLU A 259 17.09 -10.29 12.11
N LYS A 260 16.22 -9.27 12.06
CA LYS A 260 15.62 -8.68 13.27
C LYS A 260 14.82 -9.69 14.10
N THR A 261 14.18 -10.68 13.47
CA THR A 261 13.48 -11.78 14.18
C THR A 261 14.48 -12.66 14.91
N GLN A 262 15.55 -13.04 14.21
CA GLN A 262 16.60 -13.91 14.73
C GLN A 262 17.26 -13.28 15.96
N ASP A 263 17.56 -11.99 15.91
CA ASP A 263 18.13 -11.24 17.04
C ASP A 263 17.17 -11.21 18.24
N TYR A 264 15.88 -10.96 18.01
CA TYR A 264 14.87 -10.99 19.08
C TYR A 264 14.78 -12.36 19.75
N VAL A 265 14.74 -13.44 18.96
CA VAL A 265 14.66 -14.81 19.46
C VAL A 265 15.91 -15.16 20.28
N MET A 266 17.10 -14.72 19.84
CA MET A 266 18.34 -14.88 20.62
C MET A 266 18.24 -14.21 21.99
N VAL A 267 17.78 -12.95 22.05
CA VAL A 267 17.61 -12.21 23.31
C VAL A 267 16.58 -12.90 24.22
N CYS A 268 15.45 -13.34 23.67
CA CYS A 268 14.43 -14.09 24.41
C CYS A 268 14.98 -15.40 24.98
N ASN A 269 15.76 -16.15 24.19
CA ASN A 269 16.35 -17.40 24.64
C ASN A 269 17.31 -17.18 25.83
N GLU A 270 18.12 -16.12 25.79
CA GLU A 270 18.97 -15.76 26.94
C GLU A 270 18.15 -15.39 28.18
N LYS A 271 17.06 -14.62 28.03
CA LYS A 271 16.13 -14.32 29.13
C LYS A 271 15.49 -15.59 29.70
N PHE A 272 15.08 -16.55 28.87
CA PHE A 272 14.57 -17.85 29.33
C PHE A 272 15.62 -18.66 30.08
N LYS A 273 16.86 -18.72 29.58
CA LYS A 273 17.98 -19.36 30.30
C LYS A 273 18.18 -18.74 31.67
N MET A 274 18.13 -17.42 31.79
CA MET A 274 18.20 -16.73 33.09
C MET A 274 17.02 -17.08 33.98
N ALA A 275 15.79 -17.05 33.48
CA ALA A 275 14.59 -17.40 34.24
C ALA A 275 14.65 -18.84 34.78
N VAL A 276 15.13 -19.80 33.98
CA VAL A 276 15.36 -21.18 34.41
C VAL A 276 16.40 -21.25 35.53
N ARG A 277 17.51 -20.50 35.41
CA ARG A 277 18.54 -20.41 36.47
C ARG A 277 17.94 -19.83 37.76
N TYR A 278 17.15 -18.76 37.69
CA TYR A 278 16.48 -18.17 38.84
C TYR A 278 15.48 -19.15 39.48
N ARG A 279 14.67 -19.85 38.68
CA ARG A 279 13.75 -20.90 39.17
C ARG A 279 14.49 -22.04 39.87
N LYS A 280 15.63 -22.50 39.34
CA LYS A 280 16.47 -23.53 39.97
C LYS A 280 17.11 -23.05 41.28
N LYS A 281 17.46 -21.77 41.35
CA LYS A 281 18.08 -21.15 42.54
C LYS A 281 17.07 -20.59 43.55
N ASN A 282 15.76 -20.77 43.31
CA ASN A 282 14.73 -20.21 44.19
C ASN A 282 14.80 -20.87 45.60
N PRO A 283 15.17 -20.12 46.65
CA PRO A 283 15.37 -20.66 48.00
C PRO A 283 14.07 -21.18 48.62
N LEU A 284 12.91 -20.64 48.24
CA LEU A 284 11.59 -21.12 48.71
C LEU A 284 11.32 -22.56 48.27
N ARG A 285 11.88 -22.98 47.13
CA ARG A 285 11.75 -24.35 46.62
C ARG A 285 12.67 -25.34 47.34
N ARG A 286 13.81 -24.86 47.88
CA ARG A 286 14.69 -25.63 48.77
C ARG A 286 14.10 -25.74 50.18
N LEU A 287 13.40 -24.71 50.65
CA LEU A 287 12.79 -24.67 51.99
C LEU A 287 11.48 -25.47 52.07
N CYS A 288 10.67 -25.47 51.00
CA CYS A 288 9.39 -26.19 50.94
C CYS A 288 9.53 -27.71 50.69
N CYS A 289 10.72 -28.20 50.34
CA CYS A 289 11.01 -29.63 50.21
C CYS A 289 10.94 -30.39 51.55
N CYS A 290 11.00 -29.66 52.68
CA CYS A 290 10.93 -30.25 54.01
C CYS A 290 9.49 -30.39 54.55
N CYS A 291 8.48 -29.76 53.92
CA CYS A 291 7.12 -29.69 54.47
C CYS A 291 6.02 -30.26 53.55
N CYS A 292 6.32 -30.66 52.32
CA CYS A 292 5.36 -31.30 51.41
C CYS A 292 6.03 -32.48 50.70
N PRO A 293 5.84 -33.73 51.19
CA PRO A 293 6.20 -34.91 50.41
C PRO A 293 5.16 -35.07 49.29
N TRP A 294 5.55 -34.80 48.05
CA TRP A 294 4.80 -35.26 46.88
C TRP A 294 4.90 -36.78 46.81
N ALA A 295 3.77 -37.46 46.99
CA ALA A 295 3.50 -38.80 46.48
C ALA A 295 2.58 -38.66 45.25
#